data_AF-A0A1I9G8Q8-F1
#
_entry.id   AF-A0A1I9G8Q8-F1
#
_cell.length_a   1.000
_cell.length_b   1.000
_cell.length_c   1.000
_cell.angle_alpha   90.00
_cell.angle_beta   90.00
_cell.angle_gamma   90.00
#
_symmetry.space_group_name_H-M   'P 1'
#
loop_
_entity.id
_entity.type
_entity.pdbx_description
1 polymer ?
#
loop_
_entity_poly.entity_id
_entity_poly.type
_entity_poly.pdbx_seq_one_letter_code
_entity_poly.pdbx_strand_id
1 'polypeptide(L)' 'MGDFQRKLKEGEILRYKSGFLGKKWKECWAVLYSDSELVWYDKKGGFKPSGSVFLKDVVPYTCVGTMCDQMP' A
#
# COMPACT_ATOMS: atom_id res chain seq x y z
N MET A 1 24.00 1.97 -4.88
CA MET A 1 23.30 0.90 -4.13
C MET A 1 22.87 1.54 -2.82
N GLY A 2 21.71 2.19 -2.79
CA GLY A 2 21.30 3.12 -1.73
C GLY A 2 20.33 4.11 -2.36
N ASP A 3 19.18 4.43 -1.80
CA ASP A 3 18.76 4.34 -0.41
C ASP A 3 17.77 3.20 -0.13
N PHE A 4 17.83 2.66 1.08
CA PHE A 4 17.02 1.55 1.56
C PHE A 4 15.53 1.84 1.41
N GLN A 5 14.74 0.90 0.86
CA GLN A 5 13.28 0.90 0.97
C GLN A 5 12.89 0.93 2.45
N ARG A 6 12.73 2.13 3.02
CA ARG A 6 12.41 2.34 4.43
C ARG A 6 10.90 2.26 4.57
N LYS A 7 10.43 1.50 5.55
CA LYS A 7 9.02 1.52 5.93
C LYS A 7 8.65 2.90 6.49
N LEU A 8 7.71 3.58 5.84
CA LEU A 8 7.16 4.85 6.31
C LEU A 8 5.98 4.61 7.27
N LYS A 9 5.11 3.67 6.91
CA LYS A 9 3.90 3.37 7.67
C LYS A 9 3.46 1.94 7.41
N GLU A 10 2.88 1.31 8.43
CA GLU A 10 2.27 -0.01 8.30
C GLU A 10 1.02 -0.12 9.19
N GLY A 11 0.10 -1.01 8.83
CA GLY A 11 -1.13 -1.18 9.59
C GLY A 11 -2.13 -2.12 8.92
N GLU A 12 -3.16 -2.48 9.68
CA GLU A 12 -4.32 -3.21 9.16
C GLU A 12 -5.25 -2.26 8.40
N ILE A 13 -5.64 -2.66 7.19
CA ILE A 13 -6.59 -1.94 6.35
C ILE A 13 -7.61 -2.90 5.77
N LEU A 14 -8.76 -2.36 5.35
CA LEU A 14 -9.71 -3.08 4.50
C LEU A 14 -9.41 -2.80 3.03
N ARG A 15 -9.14 -3.85 2.25
CA ARG A 15 -8.98 -3.77 0.79
C ARG A 15 -10.22 -4.31 0.09
N TYR A 16 -10.80 -3.51 -0.78
CA TYR A 16 -11.87 -3.97 -1.67
C TYR A 16 -11.27 -4.83 -2.78
N LYS A 17 -11.76 -6.06 -2.93
CA LYS A 17 -11.31 -6.96 -3.99
C LYS A 17 -12.53 -7.59 -4.68
N SER A 18 -12.50 -7.60 -6.00
CA SER A 18 -13.37 -8.44 -6.83
C SER A 18 -12.74 -9.82 -6.96
N GLY A 19 -13.46 -10.88 -6.57
CA GLY A 19 -13.04 -12.27 -6.77
C GLY A 19 -14.17 -13.09 -7.42
N PHE A 20 -13.96 -14.39 -7.54
CA PHE A 20 -14.92 -15.31 -8.17
C PHE A 20 -16.29 -15.37 -7.46
N LEU A 21 -16.33 -15.16 -6.13
CA LEU A 21 -17.56 -15.18 -5.32
C LEU A 21 -18.12 -13.78 -5.07
N GLY A 22 -17.79 -12.81 -5.93
CA GLY A 22 -18.26 -11.43 -5.83
C GLY A 22 -17.24 -10.46 -5.24
N LYS A 23 -17.72 -9.26 -4.94
CA LYS A 23 -16.91 -8.16 -4.44
C LYS A 23 -17.07 -8.04 -2.92
N LYS A 24 -15.96 -8.00 -2.20
CA LYS A 24 -15.99 -7.81 -0.74
C LYS A 24 -14.76 -7.07 -0.24
N TRP A 25 -14.92 -6.43 0.90
CA TRP A 25 -13.82 -5.93 1.69
C TRP A 25 -13.13 -7.10 2.41
N LYS A 26 -11.81 -7.09 2.43
CA LYS A 26 -10.98 -8.05 3.17
C LYS A 26 -9.96 -7.29 3.98
N GLU A 27 -9.75 -7.71 5.22
CA GLU A 27 -8.63 -7.23 6.04
C GLU A 27 -7.31 -7.69 5.43
N CYS A 28 -6.32 -6.80 5.43
CA CYS A 28 -4.96 -7.09 5.04
C CYS A 28 -3.99 -6.17 5.80
N TRP A 29 -2.74 -6.61 5.94
CA TRP A 29 -1.67 -5.79 6.45
C TRP A 29 -1.01 -5.04 5.31
N ALA A 30 -1.01 -3.70 5.34
CA ALA A 30 -0.38 -2.88 4.34
C ALA A 30 0.90 -2.22 4.88
N VAL A 31 1.89 -2.04 4.01
CA VAL A 31 3.17 -1.38 4.29
C VAL A 31 3.44 -0.38 3.17
N LEU A 32 3.64 0.87 3.53
CA LEU A 32 4.07 1.94 2.64
C LEU A 32 5.57 2.17 2.80
N TYR A 33 6.29 2.13 1.69
CA TYR A 33 7.72 2.33 1.60
C TYR A 33 8.08 3.72 1.08
N SER A 34 9.32 4.15 1.35
CA SER A 34 9.85 5.48 1.00
C SER A 34 9.96 5.75 -0.50
N ASP A 35 9.96 4.71 -1.32
CA ASP A 35 10.01 4.80 -2.79
C ASP A 35 8.61 4.86 -3.43
N SER A 36 7.59 5.12 -2.62
CA SER A 36 6.16 5.13 -2.97
C SER A 36 5.57 3.75 -3.24
N GLU A 37 6.27 2.65 -2.96
CA GLU A 37 5.65 1.33 -3.04
C GLU A 37 4.70 1.10 -1.86
N LEU A 38 3.43 0.82 -2.16
CA LEU A 38 2.43 0.34 -1.21
C LEU A 38 2.23 -1.16 -1.44
N VAL A 39 2.63 -1.98 -0.47
CA VAL A 39 2.54 -3.44 -0.51
C VAL A 39 1.49 -3.90 0.49
N TRP A 40 0.70 -4.93 0.15
CA TRP A 40 -0.22 -5.55 1.10
C TRP A 40 -0.08 -7.07 1.16
N TYR A 41 -0.33 -7.60 2.35
CA TYR A 41 -0.21 -9.01 2.71
C TYR A 41 -1.53 -9.49 3.31
N ASP A 42 -1.92 -10.74 3.03
CA ASP A 42 -3.13 -11.31 3.63
C ASP A 42 -3.04 -11.40 5.17
N LYS A 43 -1.83 -11.45 5.74
CA LYS A 43 -1.57 -11.45 7.18
C LYS A 43 -0.31 -10.67 7.52
N LYS A 44 -0.25 -10.11 8.74
CA LYS A 44 0.97 -9.50 9.27
C LYS A 44 2.09 -10.54 9.37
N GLY A 45 3.29 -10.18 8.87
CA GLY A 45 4.43 -11.09 8.82
C GLY A 45 4.39 -12.11 7.67
N GLY A 46 3.47 -11.95 6.71
CA GLY A 46 3.45 -12.78 5.51
C GLY A 46 4.74 -12.64 4.70
N PHE A 47 5.37 -13.76 4.35
CA PHE A 47 6.59 -13.77 3.54
C PHE A 47 6.35 -13.34 2.09
N LYS A 48 5.15 -13.55 1.56
CA LYS A 48 4.80 -13.25 0.17
C LYS A 48 3.76 -12.13 0.11
N PRO A 49 4.01 -11.05 -0.67
CA PRO A 49 3.02 -10.00 -0.86
C PRO A 49 1.82 -10.54 -1.66
N SER A 50 0.63 -10.15 -1.25
CA SER A 50 -0.61 -10.41 -1.97
C SER A 50 -0.84 -9.42 -3.11
N GLY A 51 -0.03 -8.36 -3.17
CA GLY A 51 0.09 -7.40 -4.27
C GLY A 51 0.84 -6.14 -3.82
N SER A 52 1.26 -5.33 -4.79
CA SER A 52 1.84 -4.02 -4.55
C SER A 52 1.43 -3.03 -5.65
N VAL A 53 1.61 -1.75 -5.36
CA VAL A 53 1.43 -0.66 -6.31
C VAL A 53 2.38 0.48 -5.98
N PHE A 54 2.95 1.12 -7.00
CA PHE A 54 3.68 2.37 -6.81
C PHE A 54 2.70 3.53 -6.85
N LEU A 55 2.53 4.23 -5.72
CA LEU A 55 1.59 5.35 -5.62
C LEU A 55 1.89 6.47 -6.62
N LYS A 56 3.18 6.71 -6.91
CA LYS A 56 3.64 7.65 -7.94
C LYS A 56 3.13 7.35 -9.35
N ASP A 57 2.79 6.09 -9.64
CA ASP A 57 2.31 5.66 -10.95
C ASP A 57 0.77 5.65 -11.02
N VAL A 58 0.08 6.00 -9.93
CA VAL A 58 -1.39 6.00 -9.85
C VAL A 58 -1.91 7.44 -9.63
N VAL A 59 -1.93 8.17 -10.75
CA VAL A 59 -2.32 9.59 -10.89
C VAL A 59 -3.63 10.02 -10.19
N PRO A 60 -4.71 9.21 -10.09
CA PRO A 60 -5.95 9.67 -9.44
C PRO A 60 -5.98 9.57 -7.91
N TYR A 61 -5.00 8.93 -7.25
CA TYR A 61 -5.01 8.75 -5.78
C TYR A 61 -3.89 9.50 -5.05
N THR A 62 -2.98 10.14 -5.78
CA THR A 62 -2.14 11.23 -5.27
C THR A 62 -2.99 12.50 -5.19
N CYS A 63 -3.93 12.55 -4.26
CA CYS A 63 -4.69 13.76 -3.98
C CYS A 63 -3.73 14.84 -3.47
N VAL A 64 -3.22 15.67 -4.37
CA VAL A 64 -2.39 16.84 -4.06
C VAL A 64 -3.23 17.78 -3.19
N GLY A 65 -2.87 17.90 -1.92
CA GLY A 65 -3.51 18.77 -0.93
C GLY A 65 -2.56 19.04 0.24
N THR A 66 -2.94 19.92 1.17
CA THR A 66 -2.07 20.38 2.28
C THR A 66 -1.51 19.27 3.18
N MET A 67 -2.11 18.07 3.19
CA MET A 67 -1.57 16.89 3.89
C MET A 67 -0.44 16.17 3.14
N CYS A 68 -0.22 16.49 1.86
CA CYS A 68 0.85 15.97 1.01
C CYS A 68 2.14 16.81 1.06
N ASP A 69 2.15 17.99 1.69
CA ASP A 69 3.38 18.78 1.94
C ASP A 69 4.36 18.07 2.90
N GLN A 70 3.91 16.97 3.52
CA GLN A 70 4.71 16.09 4.38
C GLN A 70 5.09 14.77 3.69
N MET A 71 4.72 14.56 2.42
CA MET A 71 5.29 13.46 1.64
C MET A 71 6.73 13.86 1.24
N PRO A 72 7.74 13.00 1.49
CA PRO A 72 9.13 13.27 1.12
C PRO A 72 9.35 13.27 -0.40
#